data_AF-A0A259SCI2-F1
#
_entry.id   AF-A0A259SCI2-F1
#
_cell.length_a   1.000
_cell.length_b   1.000
_cell.length_c   1.000
_cell.angle_alpha   90.00
_cell.angle_beta   90.00
_cell.angle_gamma   90.00
#
_symmetry.space_group_name_H-M   'P 1'
#
loop_
_entity.id
_entity.type
_entity.pdbx_description
1 polymer ?
#
loop_
_entity_poly.entity_id
_entity_poly.type
_entity_poly.pdbx_seq_one_letter_code
_entity_poly.pdbx_strand_id
1 'polypeptide(L)'
;MSVTLILPLPAPLGVGRIVAVDEESRAVRIRDLTSGVVYRVPGSVLPELGALPWRGRVEACSVLATEEGVVTELVLDAVPGGAVDLRGSAIALEGAEEAAAAAKAQAAIWGGTDRPPQEEQPRFW
;
A
#
# COMPACT_ATOMS: atom_id res chain seq x y z
N MET A 1 12.08 10.19 -2.50
CA MET A 1 12.36 11.55 -3.04
C MET A 1 11.12 12.37 -2.76
N SER A 2 11.22 13.51 -2.07
CA SER A 2 10.02 14.30 -1.75
C SER A 2 9.54 15.11 -2.98
N VAL A 3 8.23 15.12 -3.19
CA VAL A 3 7.54 15.63 -4.38
C VAL A 3 6.30 16.39 -3.97
N THR A 4 6.14 17.60 -4.49
CA THR A 4 4.92 18.39 -4.27
C THR A 4 4.05 18.39 -5.53
N LEU A 5 2.80 17.94 -5.40
CA LEU A 5 1.77 18.01 -6.44
C LEU A 5 0.73 19.07 -6.10
N ILE A 6 0.33 19.87 -7.09
CA ILE A 6 -0.72 20.89 -6.94
C ILE A 6 -1.93 20.48 -7.77
N LEU A 7 -2.93 19.89 -7.12
CA LEU A 7 -4.14 19.38 -7.77
C LEU A 7 -5.22 20.48 -7.82
N PRO A 8 -5.78 20.82 -8.99
CA PRO A 8 -6.84 21.83 -9.10
C PRO A 8 -8.22 21.25 -8.75
N LEU A 9 -8.31 20.48 -7.66
CA LEU A 9 -9.52 19.85 -7.18
C LEU A 9 -9.40 19.52 -5.68
N PRO A 10 -10.51 19.30 -4.96
CA PRO A 10 -10.48 18.79 -3.59
C PRO A 10 -10.10 17.30 -3.57
N ALA A 11 -8.90 16.97 -3.09
CA ALA A 11 -8.42 15.60 -2.93
C ALA A 11 -7.90 15.38 -1.50
N PRO A 12 -8.79 15.10 -0.53
CA PRO A 12 -8.36 14.81 0.84
C PRO A 12 -7.67 13.45 0.92
N LEU A 13 -6.38 13.44 0.63
CA LEU A 13 -5.50 12.27 0.70
C LEU A 13 -4.82 12.27 2.07
N GLY A 14 -5.27 11.36 2.94
CA GLY A 14 -4.71 11.26 4.30
C GLY A 14 -3.21 10.97 4.31
N VAL A 15 -2.51 11.54 5.28
CA VAL A 15 -1.10 11.24 5.55
C VAL A 15 -0.91 9.74 5.74
N GLY A 16 0.15 9.20 5.14
CA GLY A 16 0.49 7.78 5.17
C GLY A 16 -0.17 6.94 4.08
N ARG A 17 -1.12 7.49 3.29
CA ARG A 17 -1.69 6.75 2.16
C ARG A 17 -0.65 6.54 1.07
N ILE A 18 -0.77 5.42 0.37
CA ILE A 18 0.06 5.12 -0.80
C ILE A 18 -0.73 5.48 -2.06
N VAL A 19 -0.13 6.31 -2.89
CA VAL A 19 -0.68 6.72 -4.18
C VAL A 19 0.17 6.17 -5.32
N ALA A 20 -0.48 5.75 -6.40
CA ALA A 20 0.16 5.45 -7.68
C ALA A 20 -0.13 6.60 -8.66
N VAL A 21 0.90 7.02 -9.38
CA VAL A 21 0.80 8.09 -10.38
C VAL A 21 1.24 7.55 -11.72
N ASP A 22 0.33 7.64 -12.69
CA ASP A 22 0.50 7.12 -14.05
C ASP A 22 0.12 8.20 -15.08
N GLU A 23 0.69 8.11 -16.28
CA GLU A 23 0.24 8.94 -17.42
C GLU A 23 -0.91 8.25 -18.15
N GLU A 24 -1.98 8.99 -18.44
CA GLU A 24 -3.14 8.52 -19.20
C GLU A 24 -3.56 9.58 -20.22
N SER A 25 -3.22 9.39 -21.50
CA SER A 25 -3.73 10.19 -22.63
C SER A 25 -3.66 11.72 -22.42
N ARG A 26 -2.47 12.25 -22.06
CA ARG A 26 -2.21 13.68 -21.74
C ARG A 26 -2.82 14.17 -20.41
N ALA A 27 -3.43 13.28 -19.64
CA ALA A 27 -3.81 13.50 -18.27
C ALA A 27 -2.92 12.67 -17.34
N VAL A 28 -2.94 13.02 -16.07
CA VAL A 28 -2.26 12.29 -15.01
C VAL A 28 -3.31 11.63 -14.15
N ARG A 29 -3.09 10.35 -13.92
CA ARG A 29 -3.94 9.54 -13.08
C ARG A 29 -3.25 9.32 -11.74
N ILE A 30 -3.86 9.83 -10.67
CA ILE A 30 -3.42 9.61 -9.30
C ILE A 30 -4.43 8.67 -8.64
N ARG A 31 -4.00 7.47 -8.28
CA ARG A 31 -4.86 6.47 -7.61
C ARG A 31 -4.42 6.30 -6.17
N ASP A 32 -5.34 6.51 -5.24
CA ASP A 32 -5.17 6.07 -3.86
C ASP A 32 -5.33 4.54 -3.81
N LEU A 33 -4.25 3.83 -3.47
CA LEU A 33 -4.26 2.37 -3.40
C LEU A 33 -5.02 1.83 -2.18
N THR A 34 -5.27 2.68 -1.18
CA THR A 34 -6.00 2.30 0.04
C THR A 34 -7.50 2.35 -0.19
N SER A 35 -7.99 3.46 -0.75
CA SER A 35 -9.43 3.68 -0.97
C SER A 35 -9.91 3.26 -2.36
N GLY A 36 -9.01 3.09 -3.33
CA GLY A 36 -9.33 2.85 -4.73
C GLY A 36 -9.79 4.09 -5.50
N VAL A 37 -9.90 5.25 -4.85
CA VAL A 37 -10.30 6.51 -5.49
C VAL A 37 -9.25 6.94 -6.51
N VAL A 38 -9.72 7.41 -7.67
CA VAL A 38 -8.88 7.85 -8.78
C VAL A 38 -9.15 9.32 -9.05
N TYR A 39 -8.11 10.13 -8.96
CA TYR A 39 -8.09 11.52 -9.38
C TYR A 39 -7.48 11.61 -10.77
N ARG A 40 -8.15 12.33 -11.67
CA ARG A 40 -7.66 12.62 -13.02
C ARG A 40 -7.38 14.11 -13.08
N VAL A 41 -6.13 14.48 -13.31
CA VAL A 41 -5.72 15.89 -13.40
C VAL A 41 -5.04 16.15 -14.74
N PRO A 42 -5.04 17.40 -15.24
CA PRO A 42 -4.34 17.74 -16.48
C PRO A 42 -2.84 17.39 -16.38
N GLY A 43 -2.21 17.00 -17.50
CA GLY A 43 -0.78 16.68 -17.53
C GLY A 43 0.14 17.83 -17.09
N SER A 44 -0.34 19.07 -17.13
CA SER A 44 0.37 20.26 -16.63
C SER A 44 0.57 20.28 -15.11
N VAL A 45 -0.09 19.38 -14.37
CA VAL A 45 -0.02 19.28 -12.90
C VAL A 45 1.20 18.46 -12.43
N LEU A 46 1.91 17.78 -13.34
CA LEU A 46 3.15 17.10 -12.98
C LEU A 46 4.25 18.14 -12.68
N PRO A 47 4.88 18.12 -11.49
CA PRO A 47 6.21 18.68 -11.34
C PRO A 47 7.21 17.88 -12.20
N GLU A 48 8.44 18.38 -12.32
CA GLU A 48 9.57 17.79 -13.06
C GLU A 48 10.03 16.40 -12.56
N LEU A 49 9.14 15.59 -12.00
CA LEU A 49 9.45 14.18 -11.81
C LEU A 49 9.65 13.55 -13.17
N GLY A 50 10.79 12.88 -13.29
CA GLY A 50 11.15 12.07 -14.44
C GLY A 50 10.13 10.95 -14.72
N ALA A 51 10.54 10.00 -15.54
CA ALA A 51 9.68 8.98 -16.14
C ALA A 51 8.61 8.40 -15.19
N LEU A 52 7.34 8.61 -15.55
CA LEU A 52 6.21 7.83 -15.05
C LEU A 52 6.30 6.38 -15.58
N PRO A 53 5.71 5.39 -14.88
CA PRO A 53 4.89 5.50 -13.67
C PRO A 53 5.73 5.58 -12.38
N TRP A 54 5.14 6.05 -11.28
CA TRP A 54 5.77 5.99 -9.95
C TRP A 54 4.76 5.88 -8.81
N ARG A 55 5.23 5.53 -7.62
CA ARG A 55 4.41 5.43 -6.40
C ARG A 55 4.96 6.33 -5.32
N GLY A 56 4.10 6.82 -4.44
CA GLY A 56 4.56 7.66 -3.32
C GLY A 56 3.69 7.52 -2.09
N ARG A 57 4.29 7.76 -0.92
CA ARG A 57 3.58 7.87 0.35
C ARG A 57 3.26 9.32 0.62
N VAL A 58 2.01 9.61 1.02
CA VAL A 58 1.61 10.96 1.42
C VAL A 58 2.29 11.35 2.73
N GLU A 59 3.08 12.41 2.70
CA GLU A 59 3.72 13.03 3.87
C GLU A 59 2.88 14.17 4.42
N ALA A 60 2.28 14.98 3.54
CA ALA A 60 1.38 16.07 3.91
C ALA A 60 0.32 16.30 2.83
N CYS A 61 -0.85 16.80 3.24
CA CYS A 61 -1.94 17.17 2.35
C CYS A 61 -2.63 18.42 2.89
N SER A 62 -2.68 19.47 2.08
CA SER A 62 -3.30 20.75 2.39
C SER A 62 -4.38 21.05 1.36
N VAL A 63 -5.61 21.34 1.79
CA VAL A 63 -6.70 21.74 0.89
C VAL A 63 -6.97 23.22 1.12
N LEU A 64 -6.84 24.01 0.08
CA LEU A 64 -6.94 25.47 0.08
C LEU A 64 -8.12 25.89 -0.77
N ALA A 65 -8.98 26.76 -0.23
CA ALA A 65 -9.97 27.48 -1.02
C ALA A 65 -9.34 28.79 -1.53
N THR A 66 -9.34 29.00 -2.84
CA THR A 66 -8.88 30.21 -3.53
C THR A 66 -10.06 30.91 -4.20
N GLU A 67 -9.85 32.10 -4.75
CA GLU A 67 -10.90 32.82 -5.49
C GLU A 67 -11.32 32.07 -6.77
N GLU A 68 -10.40 31.29 -7.35
CA GLU A 68 -10.58 30.52 -8.58
C GLU A 68 -11.11 29.09 -8.36
N GLY A 69 -11.18 28.63 -7.11
CA GLY A 69 -11.68 27.29 -6.79
C GLY A 69 -11.01 26.64 -5.59
N VAL A 70 -10.93 25.31 -5.57
CA VAL A 70 -10.25 24.55 -4.51
C VAL A 70 -8.99 23.90 -5.08
N VAL A 71 -7.87 24.14 -4.42
CA VAL A 71 -6.57 23.57 -4.77
C VAL A 71 -6.09 22.67 -3.63
N THR A 72 -5.59 21.49 -3.97
CA THR A 72 -4.95 20.60 -3.02
C THR A 72 -3.45 20.58 -3.27
N GLU A 73 -2.66 20.93 -2.26
CA GLU A 73 -1.21 20.72 -2.24
C GLU A 73 -0.91 19.40 -1.53
N LEU A 74 -0.17 18.53 -2.21
CA LEU A 74 0.15 17.18 -1.73
C LEU A 74 1.66 16.97 -1.75
N VAL A 75 2.23 16.67 -0.59
CA VAL A 75 3.64 16.30 -0.45
C VAL A 75 3.74 14.78 -0.35
N LEU A 76 4.56 14.20 -1.21
CA LEU A 76 4.72 12.77 -1.39
C LEU A 76 6.20 12.38 -1.28
N ASP A 77 6.52 11.34 -0.52
CA ASP A 77 7.77 10.62 -0.68
C ASP A 77 7.64 9.65 -1.85
N ALA A 78 8.08 10.08 -3.03
CA ALA A 78 8.01 9.34 -4.27
C ALA A 78 9.18 8.37 -4.46
N VAL A 79 8.84 7.22 -5.01
CA VAL A 79 9.72 6.14 -5.44
C VAL A 79 9.45 5.90 -6.92
N PRO A 80 10.43 6.14 -7.83
CA PRO A 80 10.26 5.89 -9.26
C PRO A 80 9.79 4.46 -9.51
N GLY A 81 8.80 4.28 -10.39
CA GLY A 81 8.29 2.97 -10.76
C GLY A 81 9.25 2.26 -11.70
N GLY A 82 10.28 1.63 -11.14
CA GLY A 82 11.08 0.62 -11.82
C GLY A 82 10.56 -0.78 -11.51
N ALA A 83 10.88 -1.76 -12.35
CA ALA A 83 10.61 -3.19 -12.16
C ALA A 83 11.13 -3.81 -10.84
N VAL A 84 11.77 -3.01 -9.99
CA VAL A 84 12.35 -3.35 -8.69
C VAL A 84 11.27 -3.63 -7.64
N ASP A 85 10.12 -2.93 -7.68
CA ASP A 85 9.07 -3.10 -6.65
C ASP A 85 8.25 -4.38 -6.80
N LEU A 86 8.12 -4.91 -8.03
CA LEU A 86 7.41 -6.17 -8.26
C LEU A 86 8.23 -7.37 -7.75
N ARG A 87 9.56 -7.35 -7.92
CA ARG A 87 10.44 -8.39 -7.38
C ARG A 87 10.54 -8.31 -5.86
N GLY A 88 10.71 -7.12 -5.29
CA GLY A 88 10.73 -6.96 -3.83
C GLY A 88 9.43 -7.39 -3.17
N SER A 89 8.28 -7.04 -3.77
CA SER A 89 6.97 -7.47 -3.28
C SER A 89 6.73 -8.97 -3.45
N ALA A 90 7.22 -9.59 -4.53
CA ALA A 90 7.12 -11.04 -4.73
C ALA A 90 7.97 -11.78 -3.69
N ILE A 91 9.21 -11.34 -3.46
CA ILE A 91 10.11 -11.92 -2.45
C ILE A 91 9.52 -11.75 -1.04
N ALA A 92 8.95 -10.59 -0.72
CA ALA A 92 8.29 -10.37 0.57
C ALA A 92 7.05 -11.26 0.75
N LEU A 93 6.28 -11.48 -0.32
CA LEU A 93 5.15 -12.39 -0.31
C LEU A 93 5.59 -13.84 -0.12
N GLU A 94 6.60 -14.30 -0.87
CA GLU A 94 7.19 -15.64 -0.73
C GLU A 94 7.69 -15.88 0.70
N GLY A 95 8.41 -14.91 1.29
CA GLY A 95 8.88 -15.00 2.67
C GLY A 95 7.73 -15.05 3.70
N ALA A 96 6.62 -14.34 3.46
CA ALA A 96 5.45 -14.40 4.32
C ALA A 96 4.72 -15.75 4.22
N GLU A 97 4.63 -16.31 3.01
CA GLU A 97 4.06 -17.65 2.77
C GLU A 97 4.91 -18.75 3.42
N GLU A 98 6.24 -18.65 3.33
CA GLU A 98 7.17 -19.56 4.00
C GLU A 98 7.02 -19.49 5.52
N ALA A 99 6.96 -18.28 6.10
CA ALA A 99 6.74 -18.10 7.53
C ALA A 99 5.39 -18.68 7.99
N ALA A 100 4.34 -18.50 7.20
CA ALA A 100 3.02 -19.09 7.48
C ALA A 100 3.05 -20.63 7.41
N ALA A 101 3.77 -21.20 6.44
CA ALA A 101 3.95 -22.64 6.33
C ALA A 101 4.74 -23.21 7.53
N ALA A 102 5.80 -22.54 7.96
CA ALA A 102 6.58 -22.91 9.13
C ALA A 102 5.73 -22.87 10.42
N ALA A 103 4.93 -21.83 10.61
CA ALA A 103 4.00 -21.73 11.73
C ALA A 103 2.97 -22.87 11.74
N LYS A 104 2.44 -23.24 10.56
CA LYS A 104 1.50 -24.37 10.42
C LYS A 104 2.16 -25.71 10.75
N ALA A 105 3.40 -25.92 10.33
CA ALA A 105 4.17 -27.12 10.65
C ALA A 105 4.42 -27.24 12.17
N GLN A 106 4.78 -26.14 12.83
CA GLN A 106 4.93 -26.11 14.28
C GLN A 106 3.60 -26.36 15.01
N ALA A 107 2.49 -25.79 14.52
CA ALA A 107 1.17 -26.05 15.08
C ALA A 107 0.76 -27.53 14.96
N ALA A 108 1.14 -28.22 13.88
CA ALA A 108 0.89 -29.66 13.72
C ALA A 108 1.64 -30.51 14.76
N ILE A 109 2.83 -30.07 15.17
CA ILE A 109 3.64 -30.74 16.21
C ILE A 109 2.97 -30.59 17.60
N TRP A 110 2.41 -29.42 17.89
CA TRP A 110 1.71 -29.18 19.16
C TRP A 110 0.25 -29.65 19.18
N GLY A 111 -0.36 -29.88 18.00
CA GLY A 111 -1.75 -30.30 17.84
C GLY A 111 -2.09 -31.74 18.25
N GLY A 112 -1.09 -32.52 18.67
CA GLY A 112 -1.26 -33.67 19.55
C GLY A 112 -2.38 -34.65 19.22
N THR A 113 -2.25 -35.44 18.16
CA THR A 113 -2.98 -36.72 18.02
C THR A 113 -2.38 -37.85 18.86
N ASP A 114 -1.25 -37.61 19.53
CA ASP A 114 -0.50 -38.62 20.29
C ASP A 114 -0.65 -38.46 21.82
N ARG A 115 -1.84 -38.04 22.28
CA ARG A 115 -2.22 -38.31 23.67
C ARG A 115 -2.72 -39.76 23.70
N PRO A 116 -1.97 -40.73 24.25
CA PRO A 116 -2.51 -42.06 24.44
C PRO A 116 -3.79 -41.93 25.28
N PRO A 117 -4.86 -42.67 24.95
CA PRO A 117 -6.07 -42.65 25.77
C PRO A 117 -5.67 -42.98 27.21
N GLN A 118 -6.01 -42.08 28.12
CA GLN A 118 -5.69 -42.22 29.53
C GLN A 118 -6.43 -43.46 30.05
N GLU A 119 -5.69 -44.52 30.41
CA GLU A 119 -6.27 -45.73 30.98
C GLU A 119 -7.12 -45.34 32.20
N GLU A 120 -8.41 -45.72 32.16
CA GLU A 120 -9.31 -45.50 33.28
C GLU A 120 -8.80 -46.28 34.49
N GLN A 121 -8.35 -45.57 35.52
CA GLN A 121 -7.92 -46.21 36.77
C GLN A 121 -9.09 -47.00 37.35
N PRO A 122 -8.88 -48.27 37.75
CA PRO A 122 -9.96 -49.10 38.25
C PRO A 122 -10.56 -48.47 39.50
N ARG A 123 -11.86 -48.15 39.41
CA ARG A 123 -12.66 -47.71 40.56
C ARG A 123 -12.98 -48.93 41.40
N PHE A 124 -12.34 -49.03 42.56
CA PHE A 124 -12.76 -49.96 43.60
C PHE A 124 -14.00 -49.39 44.29
N TRP A 125 -15.09 -50.17 44.25
CA TRP A 125 -16.31 -49.96 45.04
C TRP A 125 -16.29 -50.86 46.26
#